data_AF-A0A1F7USZ9-F1
#
_entry.id   AF-A0A1F7USZ9-F1
#
_cell.length_a   1.000
_cell.length_b   1.000
_cell.length_c   1.000
_cell.angle_alpha   90.00
_cell.angle_beta   90.00
_cell.angle_gamma   90.00
#
_symmetry.space_group_name_H-M   'P 1'
#
loop_
_entity.id
_entity.type
_entity.pdbx_description
1 polymer ?
#
loop_
_entity_poly.entity_id
_entity_poly.type
_entity_poly.pdbx_seq_one_letter_code
_entity_poly.pdbx_strand_id
1 'polypeptide(L)'
;MPITLTKTDYILYRECPKNVWYKIHKPDVYSESELSEFEKSIMEIGNEVELVARKLFPTGILIERRDAKAQETTQNYIAKKQEVLFQPIFVKDDYLAAIDILKFEPETDSYSVYEVKSTNDVDNKTHYHDLSFQINLLKKHGLKIDKAYIIHLNSGYVRSGEIDITKLFKIVDVSSEVESIAESVAIESVEALKYLSQDNEPNGYCCCIYKGRSKHCSTFQHANPDVPEYSVHDIARIGNSKAKLKELIDNNIFHLNTIPSHIKLTDIQQGQVDTYILNKVLVEKDKIKAEFDTLTFPLYFLDYETFPAAIPRFDGFSPYNQIPFQYSVDVLKSPESKPEHYEFLHVASDDPSKLFAESLQKHLGTTGSIIVWHKGFECGRNDEIAIRIPEMKSFMDSLKGRVYDLEDIFRKQYHIHRDFRGGTSIKRILPVLVSELSYKELEIRDGGSAADTWNKIVSGNFNDTDKEKAVNDLTIYCGLDTYAMYAIWRALHKLL
;
A
#
# COMPACT_ATOMS: atom_id res chain seq x y z
N MET A 1 -20.93 25.03 -12.42
CA MET A 1 -21.22 24.03 -13.50
C MET A 1 -22.02 22.88 -12.88
N PRO A 2 -22.93 22.20 -13.60
CA PRO A 2 -23.59 21.01 -13.05
C PRO A 2 -22.53 19.93 -12.82
N ILE A 3 -22.47 19.40 -11.60
CA ILE A 3 -21.52 18.38 -11.16
C ILE A 3 -22.28 17.07 -11.01
N THR A 4 -21.70 15.97 -11.50
CA THR A 4 -22.20 14.63 -11.21
C THR A 4 -21.36 14.00 -10.10
N LEU A 5 -21.99 13.65 -8.98
CA LEU A 5 -21.33 12.93 -7.89
C LEU A 5 -21.20 11.46 -8.25
N THR A 6 -19.98 11.01 -8.54
CA THR A 6 -19.71 9.59 -8.76
C THR A 6 -19.56 8.84 -7.43
N LYS A 7 -19.72 7.51 -7.46
CA LYS A 7 -19.40 6.60 -6.35
C LYS A 7 -18.03 6.90 -5.74
N THR A 8 -17.00 7.00 -6.59
CA THR A 8 -15.62 7.27 -6.16
C THR A 8 -15.48 8.65 -5.53
N ASP A 9 -16.14 9.67 -6.08
CA ASP A 9 -16.10 11.02 -5.51
C ASP A 9 -16.76 11.08 -4.14
N TYR A 10 -17.86 10.35 -3.95
CA TYR A 10 -18.51 10.24 -2.65
C TYR A 10 -17.60 9.58 -1.60
N ILE A 11 -16.93 8.48 -1.93
CA ILE A 11 -15.99 7.84 -0.99
C ILE A 11 -14.82 8.78 -0.66
N LEU A 12 -14.23 9.44 -1.65
CA LEU A 12 -13.17 10.44 -1.42
C LEU A 12 -13.68 11.65 -0.62
N TYR A 13 -14.93 12.05 -0.79
CA TYR A 13 -15.54 13.15 -0.05
C TYR A 13 -15.57 12.82 1.45
N ARG A 14 -15.89 11.57 1.81
CA ARG A 14 -15.85 11.11 3.21
C ARG A 14 -14.45 11.15 3.81
N GLU A 15 -13.42 10.99 2.99
CA GLU A 15 -12.03 11.10 3.44
C GLU A 15 -11.55 12.55 3.59
N CYS A 16 -11.89 13.40 2.61
CA CYS A 16 -11.57 14.83 2.57
C CYS A 16 -12.44 15.58 1.54
N PRO A 17 -13.51 16.28 1.98
CA PRO A 17 -14.40 17.03 1.09
C PRO A 17 -13.66 18.08 0.23
N LYS A 18 -12.74 18.81 0.86
CA LYS A 18 -11.98 19.87 0.17
C LYS A 18 -11.05 19.30 -0.91
N ASN A 19 -10.50 18.09 -0.73
CA ASN A 19 -9.68 17.43 -1.75
C ASN A 19 -10.50 17.10 -3.01
N VAL A 20 -11.73 16.64 -2.83
CA VAL A 20 -12.65 16.36 -3.96
C VAL A 20 -13.10 17.66 -4.62
N TRP A 21 -13.29 18.74 -3.85
CA TRP A 21 -13.55 20.05 -4.43
C TRP A 21 -12.40 20.48 -5.37
N TYR A 22 -11.14 20.34 -4.96
CA TYR A 22 -10.00 20.59 -5.86
C TYR A 22 -10.01 19.66 -7.08
N LYS A 23 -10.27 18.37 -6.90
CA LYS A 23 -10.38 17.41 -8.01
C LYS A 23 -11.34 17.88 -9.11
N ILE A 24 -12.47 18.49 -8.72
CA ILE A 24 -13.52 18.91 -9.66
C ILE A 24 -13.27 20.32 -10.21
N HIS A 25 -12.90 21.29 -9.36
CA HIS A 25 -12.84 22.71 -9.75
C HIS A 25 -11.43 23.20 -10.11
N LYS A 26 -10.40 22.49 -9.67
CA LYS A 26 -8.98 22.80 -9.92
C LYS A 26 -8.22 21.49 -10.25
N PRO A 27 -8.60 20.78 -11.32
CA PRO A 27 -8.03 19.47 -11.65
C PRO A 27 -6.52 19.52 -11.81
N ASP A 28 -5.97 20.62 -12.35
CA ASP A 28 -4.52 20.84 -12.48
C ASP A 28 -3.82 20.69 -11.11
N VAL A 29 -4.35 21.37 -10.07
CA VAL A 29 -3.84 21.30 -8.70
C VAL A 29 -3.97 19.90 -8.11
N TYR A 30 -5.07 19.20 -8.40
CA TYR A 30 -5.25 17.82 -7.94
C TYR A 30 -4.26 16.86 -8.61
N SER A 31 -3.95 17.10 -9.88
CA SER A 31 -3.04 16.27 -10.68
C SER A 31 -1.56 16.59 -10.50
N GLU A 32 -1.20 17.70 -9.84
CA GLU A 32 0.20 18.02 -9.50
C GLU A 32 0.86 16.90 -8.67
N SER A 33 0.08 16.25 -7.80
CA SER A 33 0.48 14.99 -7.19
C SER A 33 0.12 13.84 -8.15
N GLU A 34 1.09 13.34 -8.90
CA GLU A 34 0.93 12.09 -9.64
C GLU A 34 0.59 10.95 -8.68
N LEU A 35 -0.27 10.02 -9.12
CA LEU A 35 -0.48 8.77 -8.40
C LEU A 35 0.86 8.07 -8.26
N SER A 36 1.20 7.67 -7.05
CA SER A 36 2.34 6.80 -6.80
C SER A 36 2.18 5.47 -7.55
N GLU A 37 3.28 4.83 -7.92
CA GLU A 37 3.23 3.50 -8.58
C GLU A 37 2.44 2.50 -7.72
N PHE A 38 2.56 2.59 -6.39
CA PHE A 38 1.75 1.84 -5.44
C PHE A 38 0.24 2.06 -5.57
N GLU A 39 -0.23 3.30 -5.77
CA GLU A 39 -1.65 3.58 -5.98
C GLU A 39 -2.13 3.03 -7.34
N LYS A 40 -1.29 3.12 -8.37
CA LYS A 40 -1.59 2.56 -9.69
C LYS A 40 -1.72 1.04 -9.62
N SER A 41 -0.82 0.35 -8.91
CA SER A 41 -0.89 -1.11 -8.78
C SER A 41 -2.07 -1.60 -7.95
N ILE A 42 -2.51 -0.85 -6.94
CA ILE A 42 -3.77 -1.16 -6.24
C ILE A 42 -4.95 -1.14 -7.23
N MET A 43 -5.01 -0.17 -8.14
CA MET A 43 -6.06 -0.09 -9.15
C MET A 43 -5.99 -1.25 -10.14
N GLU A 44 -4.80 -1.60 -10.62
CA GLU A 44 -4.59 -2.74 -11.53
C GLU A 44 -4.98 -4.07 -10.88
N ILE A 45 -4.58 -4.30 -9.63
CA ILE A 45 -4.98 -5.47 -8.84
C ILE A 45 -6.50 -5.51 -8.65
N GLY A 46 -7.13 -4.37 -8.38
CA GLY A 46 -8.59 -4.26 -8.30
C GLY A 46 -9.27 -4.76 -9.56
N ASN A 47 -8.80 -4.30 -10.73
CA ASN A 47 -9.32 -4.72 -12.03
C ASN A 47 -9.07 -6.20 -12.32
N GLU A 48 -7.89 -6.73 -11.97
CA GLU A 48 -7.58 -8.15 -12.11
C GLU A 48 -8.55 -9.01 -11.29
N VAL A 49 -8.73 -8.69 -10.00
CA VAL A 49 -9.63 -9.43 -9.12
C VAL A 49 -11.08 -9.34 -9.59
N GLU A 50 -11.54 -8.16 -10.00
CA GLU A 50 -12.88 -7.96 -10.55
C GLU A 50 -13.11 -8.83 -11.80
N LEU A 51 -12.15 -8.86 -12.73
CA LEU A 51 -12.21 -9.69 -13.92
C LEU A 51 -12.29 -11.19 -13.59
N VAL A 52 -11.52 -11.67 -12.60
CA VAL A 52 -11.58 -13.07 -12.16
C VAL A 52 -12.91 -13.37 -11.44
N ALA A 53 -13.43 -12.44 -10.64
CA ALA A 53 -14.70 -12.60 -9.92
C ALA A 53 -15.89 -12.78 -10.87
N ARG A 54 -15.86 -12.18 -12.07
CA ARG A 54 -16.90 -12.39 -13.10
C ARG A 54 -17.10 -13.86 -13.46
N LYS A 55 -16.07 -14.71 -13.31
CA LYS A 55 -16.18 -16.16 -13.55
C LYS A 55 -17.13 -16.88 -12.59
N LEU A 56 -17.50 -16.26 -11.46
CA LEU A 56 -18.58 -16.75 -10.58
C LEU A 56 -19.95 -16.71 -11.27
N PHE A 57 -20.10 -15.87 -12.31
CA PHE A 57 -21.37 -15.63 -13.01
C PHE A 57 -21.19 -15.84 -14.53
N PRO A 58 -21.10 -17.11 -15.00
CA PRO A 58 -20.71 -17.42 -16.37
C PRO A 58 -21.68 -16.91 -17.45
N THR A 59 -22.92 -16.55 -17.09
CA THR A 59 -23.95 -16.01 -17.99
C THR A 59 -23.98 -14.48 -18.05
N GLY A 60 -23.07 -13.80 -17.33
CA GLY A 60 -23.06 -12.35 -17.21
C GLY A 60 -22.63 -11.64 -18.49
N ILE A 61 -23.26 -10.50 -18.76
CA ILE A 61 -22.92 -9.63 -19.91
C ILE A 61 -22.20 -8.38 -19.41
N LEU A 62 -21.02 -8.11 -19.97
CA LEU A 62 -20.24 -6.92 -19.65
C LEU A 62 -20.75 -5.69 -20.42
N ILE A 63 -20.93 -4.58 -19.69
CA ILE A 63 -21.12 -3.26 -20.27
C ILE A 63 -19.75 -2.58 -20.37
N GLU A 64 -19.14 -2.65 -21.56
CA GLU A 64 -17.74 -2.26 -21.80
C GLU A 64 -17.47 -0.75 -21.75
N ARG A 65 -18.49 0.09 -21.98
CA ARG A 65 -18.36 1.55 -22.09
C ARG A 65 -18.78 2.26 -20.79
N ARG A 66 -18.45 3.55 -20.71
CA ARG A 66 -18.81 4.45 -19.59
C ARG A 66 -19.52 5.73 -20.05
N ASP A 67 -19.97 5.78 -21.29
CA ASP A 67 -20.64 6.95 -21.87
C ASP A 67 -22.16 6.81 -21.90
N ALA A 68 -22.86 7.76 -22.51
CA ALA A 68 -24.31 7.75 -22.63
C ALA A 68 -24.84 6.46 -23.31
N LYS A 69 -24.10 5.88 -24.27
CA LYS A 69 -24.48 4.62 -24.92
C LYS A 69 -24.46 3.44 -23.95
N ALA A 70 -23.55 3.45 -22.96
CA ALA A 70 -23.52 2.44 -21.92
C ALA A 70 -24.77 2.48 -21.03
N GLN A 71 -25.33 3.66 -20.79
CA GLN A 71 -26.58 3.82 -20.03
C GLN A 71 -27.77 3.25 -20.81
N GLU A 72 -27.89 3.58 -22.10
CA GLU A 72 -28.92 3.00 -22.98
C GLU A 72 -28.80 1.47 -23.04
N THR A 73 -27.58 0.96 -23.19
CA THR A 73 -27.31 -0.49 -23.20
C THR A 73 -27.73 -1.13 -21.87
N THR A 74 -27.40 -0.51 -20.74
CA THR A 74 -27.82 -0.95 -19.41
C THR A 74 -29.34 -1.04 -19.31
N GLN A 75 -30.06 0.01 -19.70
CA GLN A 75 -31.52 0.05 -19.67
C GLN A 75 -32.16 -1.03 -20.56
N ASN A 76 -31.61 -1.26 -21.75
CA ASN A 76 -32.09 -2.29 -22.67
C ASN A 76 -31.97 -3.70 -22.08
N TYR A 77 -30.88 -4.02 -21.39
CA TYR A 77 -30.71 -5.32 -20.75
C TYR A 77 -31.56 -5.49 -19.49
N ILE A 78 -31.77 -4.41 -18.73
CA ILE A 78 -32.70 -4.39 -17.59
C ILE A 78 -34.13 -4.66 -18.08
N ALA A 79 -34.58 -4.01 -19.15
CA ALA A 79 -35.89 -4.23 -19.74
C ALA A 79 -36.08 -5.67 -20.24
N LYS A 80 -35.00 -6.31 -20.70
CA LYS A 80 -34.99 -7.73 -21.10
C LYS A 80 -34.89 -8.70 -19.91
N LYS A 81 -34.79 -8.20 -18.68
CA LYS A 81 -34.54 -9.01 -17.48
C LYS A 81 -33.33 -9.93 -17.62
N GLN A 82 -32.25 -9.41 -18.22
CA GLN A 82 -30.98 -10.12 -18.28
C GLN A 82 -30.55 -10.51 -16.87
N GLU A 83 -30.22 -11.80 -16.68
CA GLU A 83 -29.99 -12.35 -15.34
C GLU A 83 -28.78 -11.73 -14.66
N VAL A 84 -27.65 -11.57 -15.34
CA VAL A 84 -26.44 -10.96 -14.77
C VAL A 84 -25.86 -9.93 -15.71
N LEU A 85 -25.53 -8.76 -15.16
CA LEU A 85 -24.82 -7.67 -15.83
C LEU A 85 -23.56 -7.33 -15.05
N PHE A 86 -22.44 -7.21 -15.76
CA PHE A 86 -21.19 -6.69 -15.21
C PHE A 86 -21.01 -5.23 -15.58
N GLN A 87 -20.65 -4.42 -14.60
CA GLN A 87 -20.39 -3.00 -14.77
C GLN A 87 -21.56 -2.19 -15.40
N PRO A 88 -22.87 -2.51 -15.18
CA PRO A 88 -23.94 -1.63 -15.65
C PRO A 88 -23.84 -0.25 -14.99
N ILE A 89 -24.12 0.78 -15.78
CA ILE A 89 -23.96 2.17 -15.37
C ILE A 89 -25.32 2.86 -15.19
N PHE A 90 -25.46 3.55 -14.07
CA PHE A 90 -26.68 4.26 -13.68
C PHE A 90 -26.35 5.73 -13.46
N VAL A 91 -27.22 6.60 -13.99
CA VAL A 91 -27.14 8.05 -13.80
C VAL A 91 -28.54 8.59 -13.57
N LYS A 92 -28.74 9.26 -12.43
CA LYS A 92 -30.00 9.93 -12.08
C LYS A 92 -29.77 10.99 -11.01
N ASP A 93 -30.45 12.13 -11.14
CA ASP A 93 -30.41 13.26 -10.21
C ASP A 93 -28.97 13.69 -9.86
N ASP A 94 -28.09 13.79 -10.86
CA ASP A 94 -26.66 14.13 -10.71
C ASP A 94 -25.82 13.13 -9.90
N TYR A 95 -26.29 11.90 -9.72
CA TYR A 95 -25.51 10.78 -9.15
C TYR A 95 -25.12 9.79 -10.24
N LEU A 96 -23.92 9.21 -10.14
CA LEU A 96 -23.42 8.20 -11.08
C LEU A 96 -22.75 7.03 -10.35
N ALA A 97 -23.13 5.81 -10.71
CA ALA A 97 -22.41 4.61 -10.29
C ALA A 97 -22.35 3.57 -11.42
N ALA A 98 -21.19 2.92 -11.55
CA ALA A 98 -21.07 1.62 -12.17
C ALA A 98 -21.14 0.56 -11.08
N ILE A 99 -21.98 -0.45 -11.28
CA ILE A 99 -22.19 -1.54 -10.34
C ILE A 99 -21.31 -2.71 -10.78
N ASP A 100 -20.50 -3.30 -9.91
CA ASP A 100 -19.59 -4.37 -10.36
C ASP A 100 -20.36 -5.55 -10.97
N ILE A 101 -21.32 -6.09 -10.21
CA ILE A 101 -22.23 -7.14 -10.68
C ILE A 101 -23.65 -6.83 -10.19
N LEU A 102 -24.59 -6.79 -11.13
CA LEU A 102 -26.03 -6.69 -10.86
C LEU A 102 -26.71 -7.96 -11.34
N LYS A 103 -27.35 -8.69 -10.42
CA LYS A 103 -28.05 -9.95 -10.72
C LYS A 103 -29.56 -9.78 -10.53
N PHE A 104 -30.34 -10.07 -11.57
CA PHE A 104 -31.79 -10.14 -11.50
C PHE A 104 -32.21 -11.49 -10.87
N GLU A 105 -33.15 -11.43 -9.94
CA GLU A 105 -33.73 -12.58 -9.24
C GLU A 105 -35.19 -12.78 -9.72
N PRO A 106 -35.45 -13.72 -10.66
CA PRO A 106 -36.77 -13.88 -11.28
C PRO A 106 -37.90 -14.20 -10.30
N GLU A 107 -37.60 -14.94 -9.24
CA GLU A 107 -38.58 -15.40 -8.25
C GLU A 107 -39.19 -14.26 -7.43
N THR A 108 -38.41 -13.20 -7.18
CA THR A 108 -38.78 -12.06 -6.33
C THR A 108 -39.01 -10.77 -7.12
N ASP A 109 -38.81 -10.82 -8.44
CA ASP A 109 -38.79 -9.69 -9.37
C ASP A 109 -37.95 -8.53 -8.83
N SER A 110 -36.73 -8.87 -8.39
CA SER A 110 -35.81 -7.94 -7.71
C SER A 110 -34.38 -8.17 -8.17
N TYR A 111 -33.45 -7.40 -7.60
CA TYR A 111 -32.04 -7.48 -7.91
C TYR A 111 -31.20 -7.68 -6.66
N SER A 112 -30.10 -8.41 -6.86
CA SER A 112 -28.98 -8.56 -5.94
C SER A 112 -27.79 -7.76 -6.46
N VAL A 113 -27.14 -6.98 -5.60
CA VAL A 113 -25.93 -6.22 -5.95
C VAL A 113 -24.72 -6.90 -5.33
N TYR A 114 -23.65 -7.10 -6.12
CA TYR A 114 -22.38 -7.60 -5.61
C TYR A 114 -21.28 -6.59 -5.92
N GLU A 115 -20.58 -6.14 -4.87
CA GLU A 115 -19.38 -5.31 -4.98
C GLU A 115 -18.14 -6.19 -4.81
N VAL A 116 -17.19 -6.11 -5.75
CA VAL A 116 -15.96 -6.91 -5.71
C VAL A 116 -14.86 -6.09 -5.06
N LYS A 117 -14.18 -6.66 -4.07
CA LYS A 117 -13.04 -6.05 -3.40
C LYS A 117 -11.83 -6.95 -3.54
N SER A 118 -10.69 -6.35 -3.88
CA SER A 118 -9.42 -7.06 -3.92
C SER A 118 -8.87 -7.39 -2.54
N THR A 119 -9.55 -7.10 -1.44
CA THR A 119 -9.07 -7.38 -0.08
C THR A 119 -9.34 -8.82 0.37
N ASN A 120 -8.69 -9.25 1.45
CA ASN A 120 -8.94 -10.55 2.09
C ASN A 120 -10.11 -10.52 3.10
N ASP A 121 -10.54 -9.32 3.49
CA ASP A 121 -11.59 -9.10 4.49
C ASP A 121 -12.46 -7.91 4.08
N VAL A 122 -13.64 -7.82 4.72
CA VAL A 122 -14.59 -6.73 4.51
C VAL A 122 -14.23 -5.52 5.38
N ASP A 123 -14.07 -4.35 4.77
CA ASP A 123 -14.01 -3.07 5.48
C ASP A 123 -15.41 -2.46 5.62
N ASN A 124 -15.99 -2.61 6.81
CA ASN A 124 -17.33 -2.14 7.13
C ASN A 124 -17.48 -0.60 7.05
N LYS A 125 -16.40 0.18 7.10
CA LYS A 125 -16.48 1.65 7.07
C LYS A 125 -16.56 2.22 5.66
N THR A 126 -15.89 1.57 4.71
CA THR A 126 -15.78 2.05 3.33
C THR A 126 -16.72 1.27 2.43
N HIS A 127 -16.70 -0.06 2.51
CA HIS A 127 -17.44 -0.91 1.57
C HIS A 127 -18.96 -0.78 1.75
N TYR A 128 -19.44 -0.59 2.98
CA TYR A 128 -20.88 -0.44 3.23
C TYR A 128 -21.41 0.89 2.69
N HIS A 129 -20.67 2.00 2.87
CA HIS A 129 -21.07 3.29 2.32
C HIS A 129 -21.04 3.29 0.78
N ASP A 130 -20.03 2.63 0.20
CA ASP A 130 -19.90 2.44 -1.24
C ASP A 130 -21.11 1.69 -1.83
N LEU A 131 -21.47 0.56 -1.23
CA LEU A 131 -22.60 -0.26 -1.65
C LEU A 131 -23.96 0.42 -1.37
N SER A 132 -24.06 1.14 -0.25
CA SER A 132 -25.26 1.90 0.10
C SER A 132 -25.53 3.05 -0.88
N PHE A 133 -24.49 3.76 -1.31
CA PHE A 133 -24.59 4.80 -2.35
C PHE A 133 -25.15 4.21 -3.65
N GLN A 134 -24.59 3.07 -4.08
CA GLN A 134 -25.04 2.35 -5.26
C GLN A 134 -26.52 1.93 -5.15
N ILE A 135 -26.91 1.30 -4.04
CA ILE A 135 -28.29 0.82 -3.83
C ILE A 135 -29.27 1.98 -3.79
N ASN A 136 -28.93 3.09 -3.14
CA ASN A 136 -29.77 4.29 -3.14
C ASN A 136 -30.01 4.81 -4.56
N LEU A 137 -28.97 4.84 -5.41
CA LEU A 137 -29.11 5.21 -6.82
C LEU A 137 -29.98 4.22 -7.61
N LEU A 138 -29.81 2.91 -7.41
CA LEU A 138 -30.64 1.89 -8.06
C LEU A 138 -32.11 1.98 -7.64
N LYS A 139 -32.39 2.19 -6.34
CA LYS A 139 -33.75 2.44 -5.82
C LYS A 139 -34.36 3.69 -6.43
N LYS A 140 -33.58 4.77 -6.64
CA LYS A 140 -34.05 5.96 -7.38
C LYS A 140 -34.44 5.64 -8.83
N HIS A 141 -33.78 4.67 -9.48
CA HIS A 141 -34.18 4.18 -10.80
C HIS A 141 -35.44 3.28 -10.79
N GLY A 142 -36.05 3.05 -9.62
CA GLY A 142 -37.25 2.23 -9.48
C GLY A 142 -36.95 0.73 -9.42
N LEU A 143 -35.67 0.33 -9.29
CA LEU A 143 -35.32 -1.07 -9.13
C LEU A 143 -35.55 -1.53 -7.69
N LYS A 144 -36.15 -2.71 -7.54
CA LYS A 144 -36.28 -3.38 -6.25
C LYS A 144 -34.98 -4.12 -5.95
N ILE A 145 -34.28 -3.72 -4.90
CA ILE A 145 -33.03 -4.36 -4.45
C ILE A 145 -33.31 -5.14 -3.17
N ASP A 146 -33.13 -6.46 -3.20
CA ASP A 146 -33.42 -7.33 -2.05
C ASP A 146 -32.15 -7.74 -1.30
N LYS A 147 -31.01 -7.83 -2.00
CA LYS A 147 -29.76 -8.32 -1.45
C LYS A 147 -28.56 -7.48 -1.85
N ALA A 148 -27.62 -7.36 -0.92
CA ALA A 148 -26.35 -6.68 -1.09
C ALA A 148 -25.23 -7.61 -0.61
N TYR A 149 -24.26 -7.85 -1.47
CA TYR A 149 -23.15 -8.76 -1.22
C TYR A 149 -21.80 -8.08 -1.44
N ILE A 150 -20.81 -8.49 -0.65
CA ILE A 150 -19.41 -8.17 -0.91
C ILE A 150 -18.69 -9.46 -1.28
N ILE A 151 -18.02 -9.43 -2.44
CA ILE A 151 -17.13 -10.49 -2.91
C ILE A 151 -15.70 -10.08 -2.56
N HIS A 152 -14.97 -10.92 -1.85
CA HIS A 152 -13.57 -10.67 -1.49
C HIS A 152 -12.74 -11.95 -1.57
N LEU A 153 -11.41 -11.80 -1.60
CA LEU A 153 -10.51 -12.95 -1.69
C LEU A 153 -10.51 -13.76 -0.40
N ASN A 154 -10.49 -15.09 -0.54
CA ASN A 154 -10.40 -16.02 0.57
C ASN A 154 -8.93 -16.26 0.93
N SER A 155 -8.44 -15.64 2.00
CA SER A 155 -7.06 -15.84 2.48
C SER A 155 -6.73 -17.29 2.85
N GLY A 156 -7.72 -18.15 3.09
CA GLY A 156 -7.54 -19.58 3.34
C GLY A 156 -7.53 -20.45 2.08
N TYR A 157 -7.74 -19.87 0.89
CA TYR A 157 -7.64 -20.61 -0.36
C TYR A 157 -6.16 -20.86 -0.70
N VAL A 158 -5.81 -22.13 -0.90
CA VAL A 158 -4.50 -22.53 -1.40
C VAL A 158 -4.69 -23.11 -2.79
N ARG A 159 -3.97 -22.56 -3.78
CA ARG A 159 -4.04 -23.04 -5.16
C ARG A 159 -3.45 -24.45 -5.27
N SER A 160 -4.13 -25.30 -6.05
CA SER A 160 -3.69 -26.64 -6.41
C SER A 160 -4.22 -26.98 -7.81
N GLY A 161 -3.38 -26.81 -8.83
CA GLY A 161 -3.76 -26.94 -10.23
C GLY A 161 -4.50 -25.71 -10.76
N GLU A 162 -5.62 -25.94 -11.45
CA GLU A 162 -6.48 -24.86 -11.93
C GLU A 162 -7.15 -24.11 -10.78
N ILE A 163 -7.39 -22.81 -10.97
CA ILE A 163 -8.01 -21.97 -9.94
C ILE A 163 -9.49 -22.34 -9.79
N ASP A 164 -9.86 -22.80 -8.59
CA ASP A 164 -11.26 -23.01 -8.20
C ASP A 164 -11.86 -21.67 -7.77
N ILE A 165 -12.55 -21.01 -8.70
CA ILE A 165 -13.15 -19.68 -8.51
C ILE A 165 -14.10 -19.65 -7.32
N THR A 166 -14.83 -20.75 -7.06
CA THR A 166 -15.81 -20.80 -5.97
C THR A 166 -15.15 -20.83 -4.59
N LYS A 167 -13.93 -21.37 -4.49
CA LYS A 167 -13.15 -21.38 -3.25
C LYS A 167 -12.23 -20.18 -3.10
N LEU A 168 -11.81 -19.58 -4.21
CA LEU A 168 -10.97 -18.38 -4.26
C LEU A 168 -11.67 -17.17 -3.64
N PHE A 169 -12.99 -17.06 -3.81
CA PHE A 169 -13.78 -15.94 -3.31
C PHE A 169 -14.65 -16.32 -2.12
N LYS A 170 -14.83 -15.38 -1.19
CA LYS A 170 -15.93 -15.38 -0.23
C LYS A 170 -16.98 -14.38 -0.66
N ILE A 171 -18.24 -14.76 -0.51
CA ILE A 171 -19.40 -13.90 -0.75
C ILE A 171 -20.08 -13.67 0.60
N VAL A 172 -20.13 -12.43 1.04
CA VAL A 172 -20.70 -12.04 2.34
C VAL A 172 -21.97 -11.24 2.11
N ASP A 173 -23.11 -11.72 2.65
CA ASP A 173 -24.36 -10.95 2.69
C ASP A 173 -24.24 -9.83 3.71
N VAL A 174 -24.41 -8.59 3.26
CA VAL A 174 -24.32 -7.37 4.08
C VAL A 174 -25.58 -6.52 3.96
N SER A 175 -26.69 -7.14 3.56
CA SER A 175 -27.95 -6.45 3.25
C SER A 175 -28.50 -5.65 4.43
N SER A 176 -28.49 -6.25 5.63
CA SER A 176 -28.96 -5.60 6.86
C SER A 176 -28.14 -4.37 7.22
N GLU A 177 -26.82 -4.47 7.12
CA GLU A 177 -25.86 -3.45 7.48
C GLU A 177 -25.97 -2.27 6.51
N VAL A 178 -26.06 -2.56 5.21
CA VAL A 178 -26.21 -1.54 4.17
C VAL A 178 -27.57 -0.83 4.27
N GLU A 179 -28.65 -1.56 4.54
CA GLU A 179 -29.98 -0.95 4.73
C GLU A 179 -29.99 -0.05 5.97
N SER A 180 -29.30 -0.44 7.06
CA SER A 180 -29.25 0.35 8.30
C SER A 180 -28.61 1.74 8.15
N ILE A 181 -27.75 1.91 7.14
CA ILE A 181 -27.08 3.19 6.85
C ILE A 181 -27.63 3.91 5.62
N ALA A 182 -28.59 3.32 4.90
CA ALA A 182 -29.07 3.83 3.61
C ALA A 182 -29.58 5.28 3.68
N GLU A 183 -30.37 5.61 4.70
CA GLU A 183 -30.88 6.97 4.90
C GLU A 183 -29.75 7.96 5.20
N SER A 184 -28.82 7.60 6.07
CA SER A 184 -27.65 8.42 6.41
C SER A 184 -26.79 8.71 5.17
N VAL A 185 -26.54 7.69 4.35
CA VAL A 185 -25.79 7.81 3.10
C VAL A 185 -26.52 8.68 2.09
N ALA A 186 -27.86 8.59 1.99
CA ALA A 186 -28.64 9.45 1.12
C ALA A 186 -28.52 10.93 1.53
N ILE A 187 -28.60 11.22 2.83
CA ILE A 187 -28.42 12.58 3.38
C ILE A 187 -27.00 13.07 3.11
N GLU A 188 -25.98 12.27 3.45
CA GLU A 188 -24.56 12.60 3.23
C GLU A 188 -24.27 12.85 1.74
N SER A 189 -24.90 12.10 0.84
CA SER A 189 -24.75 12.28 -0.62
C SER A 189 -25.36 13.59 -1.12
N VAL A 190 -26.46 14.07 -0.53
CA VAL A 190 -27.04 15.39 -0.83
C VAL A 190 -26.14 16.50 -0.30
N GLU A 191 -25.60 16.34 0.91
CA GLU A 191 -24.63 17.28 1.49
C GLU A 191 -23.34 17.35 0.66
N ALA A 192 -22.84 16.20 0.21
CA ALA A 192 -21.68 16.11 -0.65
C ALA A 192 -21.90 16.84 -1.97
N LEU A 193 -23.02 16.58 -2.65
CA LEU A 193 -23.34 17.26 -3.91
C LEU A 193 -23.46 18.78 -3.70
N LYS A 194 -24.11 19.21 -2.62
CA LYS A 194 -24.23 20.64 -2.26
C LYS A 194 -22.87 21.28 -1.97
N TYR A 195 -21.99 20.59 -1.22
CA TYR A 195 -20.67 21.07 -0.88
C TYR A 195 -19.80 21.21 -2.14
N LEU A 196 -19.79 20.17 -2.99
CA LEU A 196 -18.98 20.13 -4.19
C LEU A 196 -19.48 21.07 -5.27
N SER A 197 -20.78 21.41 -5.28
CA SER A 197 -21.37 22.37 -6.25
C SER A 197 -21.05 23.84 -5.97
N GLN A 198 -20.31 24.16 -4.91
CA GLN A 198 -19.90 25.53 -4.62
C GLN A 198 -18.84 25.99 -5.63
N ASP A 199 -19.05 27.14 -6.27
CA ASP A 199 -18.09 27.70 -7.23
C ASP A 199 -16.81 28.23 -6.55
N ASN A 200 -16.92 28.67 -5.30
CA ASN A 200 -15.79 29.17 -4.52
C ASN A 200 -15.18 28.06 -3.66
N GLU A 201 -13.87 28.16 -3.46
CA GLU A 201 -13.14 27.23 -2.59
C GLU A 201 -13.70 27.28 -1.15
N PRO A 202 -14.00 26.12 -0.55
CA PRO A 202 -14.46 26.07 0.83
C PRO A 202 -13.46 26.69 1.82
N ASN A 203 -13.96 27.54 2.71
CA ASN A 203 -13.15 28.26 3.69
C ASN A 203 -12.46 27.32 4.69
N GLY A 204 -11.26 27.71 5.12
CA GLY A 204 -10.50 27.01 6.16
C GLY A 204 -9.66 25.83 5.66
N TYR A 205 -9.03 25.16 6.63
CA TYR A 205 -8.20 23.98 6.43
C TYR A 205 -9.01 22.75 6.05
N CYS A 206 -8.41 21.82 5.31
CA CYS A 206 -9.05 20.53 5.07
C CYS A 206 -8.94 19.64 6.30
N CYS A 207 -9.88 18.68 6.46
CA CYS A 207 -9.91 17.81 7.64
C CYS A 207 -8.66 16.92 7.80
N CYS A 208 -7.86 16.73 6.75
CA CYS A 208 -6.59 16.00 6.81
C CYS A 208 -5.54 16.69 7.69
N ILE A 209 -5.73 17.95 8.09
CA ILE A 209 -4.84 18.63 9.06
C ILE A 209 -4.80 17.91 10.41
N TYR A 210 -5.84 17.14 10.76
CA TYR A 210 -5.87 16.31 11.98
C TYR A 210 -5.28 14.90 11.77
N LYS A 211 -4.61 14.65 10.64
CA LYS A 211 -3.97 13.38 10.31
C LYS A 211 -2.44 13.57 10.29
N GLY A 212 -1.69 12.51 10.61
CA GLY A 212 -0.23 12.54 10.43
C GLY A 212 0.15 12.64 8.95
N ARG A 213 1.40 13.03 8.65
CA ARG A 213 1.88 13.34 7.29
C ARG A 213 1.52 12.29 6.23
N SER A 214 1.65 11.00 6.56
CA SER A 214 1.38 9.89 5.63
C SER A 214 -0.09 9.68 5.26
N LYS A 215 -1.01 10.44 5.87
CA LYS A 215 -2.46 10.37 5.61
C LYS A 215 -3.03 11.71 5.16
N HIS A 216 -2.15 12.63 4.73
CA HIS A 216 -2.54 13.87 4.08
C HIS A 216 -3.09 13.60 2.68
N CYS A 217 -4.06 14.41 2.25
CA CYS A 217 -4.63 14.29 0.92
C CYS A 217 -3.70 14.86 -0.16
N SER A 218 -3.91 14.47 -1.41
CA SER A 218 -3.20 14.95 -2.60
C SER A 218 -3.02 16.48 -2.65
N THR A 219 -4.07 17.22 -2.30
CA THR A 219 -4.06 18.69 -2.30
C THR A 219 -3.74 19.34 -0.95
N PHE A 220 -3.12 18.61 -0.02
CA PHE A 220 -2.95 19.06 1.37
C PHE A 220 -2.23 20.41 1.48
N GLN A 221 -1.13 20.61 0.74
CA GLN A 221 -0.35 21.86 0.86
C GLN A 221 -1.14 23.08 0.36
N HIS A 222 -1.93 22.91 -0.70
CA HIS A 222 -2.82 23.95 -1.22
C HIS A 222 -3.96 24.26 -0.25
N ALA A 223 -4.56 23.22 0.34
CA ALA A 223 -5.65 23.37 1.29
C ALA A 223 -5.20 23.89 2.66
N ASN A 224 -3.91 23.78 3.00
CA ASN A 224 -3.35 24.14 4.30
C ASN A 224 -1.99 24.86 4.14
N PRO A 225 -1.97 26.08 3.55
CA PRO A 225 -0.73 26.77 3.17
C PRO A 225 0.15 27.15 4.37
N ASP A 226 -0.44 27.28 5.56
CA ASP A 226 0.27 27.64 6.79
C ASP A 226 1.05 26.45 7.40
N VAL A 227 0.82 25.23 6.92
CA VAL A 227 1.56 24.05 7.39
C VAL A 227 2.92 24.00 6.69
N PRO A 228 4.04 24.05 7.44
CA PRO A 228 5.36 23.98 6.85
C PRO A 228 5.69 22.56 6.36
N GLU A 229 6.68 22.47 5.48
CA GLU A 229 7.17 21.21 4.92
C GLU A 229 7.62 20.22 6.00
N TYR A 230 8.28 20.71 7.06
CA TYR A 230 8.56 19.94 8.27
C TYR A 230 7.79 20.54 9.47
N SER A 231 6.82 19.79 9.97
CA SER A 231 5.83 20.25 10.94
C SER A 231 5.56 19.22 12.04
N VAL A 232 4.69 19.56 12.99
CA VAL A 232 4.19 18.62 14.00
C VAL A 232 3.56 17.35 13.40
N HIS A 233 3.10 17.39 12.15
CA HIS A 233 2.55 16.22 11.44
C HIS A 233 3.59 15.16 11.09
N ASP A 234 4.88 15.52 11.12
CA ASP A 234 6.03 14.65 10.87
C ASP A 234 6.62 14.04 12.15
N ILE A 235 6.07 14.40 13.33
CA ILE A 235 6.49 13.80 14.59
C ILE A 235 6.22 12.30 14.53
N ALA A 236 7.20 11.51 14.97
CA ALA A 236 7.14 10.05 14.96
C ALA A 236 5.83 9.55 15.58
N ARG A 237 5.07 8.80 14.77
CA ARG A 237 3.79 8.17 15.14
C ARG A 237 2.73 9.16 15.67
N ILE A 238 2.81 10.45 15.31
CA ILE A 238 1.86 11.47 15.79
C ILE A 238 0.41 11.17 15.39
N GLY A 239 0.19 10.51 14.25
CA GLY A 239 -1.14 10.07 13.81
C GLY A 239 -1.83 9.08 14.77
N ASN A 240 -1.07 8.38 15.61
CA ASN A 240 -1.61 7.51 16.66
C ASN A 240 -1.99 8.30 17.93
N SER A 241 -1.52 9.55 18.05
CA SER A 241 -1.78 10.46 19.17
C SER A 241 -2.83 11.51 18.79
N LYS A 242 -4.03 11.07 18.37
CA LYS A 242 -5.07 11.94 17.78
C LYS A 242 -5.41 13.17 18.64
N ALA A 243 -5.58 12.99 19.96
CA ALA A 243 -5.90 14.09 20.87
C ALA A 243 -4.77 15.13 20.94
N LYS A 244 -3.51 14.67 20.97
CA LYS A 244 -2.32 15.53 20.98
C LYS A 244 -2.18 16.32 19.68
N LEU A 245 -2.33 15.65 18.53
CA LEU A 245 -2.30 16.35 17.25
C LEU A 245 -3.43 17.37 17.19
N LYS A 246 -4.66 16.99 17.57
CA LYS A 246 -5.80 17.91 17.62
C LYS A 246 -5.51 19.14 18.48
N GLU A 247 -4.97 18.97 19.68
CA GLU A 247 -4.61 20.08 20.57
C GLU A 247 -3.61 21.04 19.91
N LEU A 248 -2.57 20.52 19.25
CA LEU A 248 -1.60 21.35 18.51
C LEU A 248 -2.28 22.15 17.39
N ILE A 249 -3.10 21.48 16.57
CA ILE A 249 -3.77 22.10 15.42
C ILE A 249 -4.82 23.12 15.85
N ASP A 250 -5.65 22.82 16.86
CA ASP A 250 -6.66 23.74 17.38
C ASP A 250 -6.04 25.06 17.90
N ASN A 251 -4.77 25.01 18.32
CA ASN A 251 -4.00 26.17 18.79
C ASN A 251 -3.08 26.76 17.70
N ASN A 252 -3.22 26.35 16.43
CA ASN A 252 -2.40 26.78 15.29
C ASN A 252 -0.88 26.54 15.50
N ILE A 253 -0.52 25.45 16.17
CA ILE A 253 0.87 25.08 16.48
C ILE A 253 1.35 24.08 15.43
N PHE A 254 2.00 24.58 14.37
CA PHE A 254 2.52 23.75 13.28
C PHE A 254 4.02 23.49 13.37
N HIS A 255 4.79 24.38 14.01
CA HIS A 255 6.24 24.27 14.07
C HIS A 255 6.70 23.49 15.31
N LEU A 256 7.70 22.62 15.13
CA LEU A 256 8.24 21.78 16.20
C LEU A 256 8.83 22.58 17.38
N ASN A 257 9.42 23.75 17.09
CA ASN A 257 9.98 24.65 18.11
C ASN A 257 8.92 25.48 18.87
N THR A 258 7.65 25.39 18.48
CA THR A 258 6.53 26.09 19.13
C THR A 258 5.69 25.16 20.01
N ILE A 259 6.07 23.89 20.14
CA ILE A 259 5.35 22.91 20.98
C ILE A 259 5.41 23.37 22.45
N PRO A 260 4.26 23.59 23.12
CA PRO A 260 4.22 23.98 24.52
C PRO A 260 4.74 22.87 25.45
N SER A 261 5.39 23.27 26.54
CA SER A 261 6.00 22.33 27.50
C SER A 261 5.02 21.44 28.24
N HIS A 262 3.73 21.80 28.30
CA HIS A 262 2.71 20.95 28.93
C HIS A 262 2.30 19.76 28.06
N ILE A 263 2.57 19.81 26.74
CA ILE A 263 2.29 18.71 25.82
C ILE A 263 3.38 17.65 26.00
N LYS A 264 3.01 16.54 26.62
CA LYS A 264 3.93 15.43 26.89
C LYS A 264 4.24 14.65 25.62
N LEU A 265 5.49 14.75 25.15
CA LEU A 265 6.04 13.92 24.08
C LEU A 265 6.54 12.59 24.64
N THR A 266 6.51 11.53 23.82
CA THR A 266 7.20 10.28 24.17
C THR A 266 8.71 10.46 23.95
N ASP A 267 9.55 9.58 24.51
CA ASP A 267 11.01 9.69 24.36
C ASP A 267 11.47 9.78 22.89
N ILE A 268 10.84 9.01 22.00
CA ILE A 268 11.10 9.05 20.55
C ILE A 268 10.72 10.42 19.97
N GLN A 269 9.57 10.95 20.34
CA GLN A 269 9.10 12.26 19.85
C GLN A 269 9.97 13.39 20.40
N GLN A 270 10.36 13.30 21.67
CA GLN A 270 11.20 14.27 22.34
C GLN A 270 12.60 14.29 21.72
N GLY A 271 13.23 13.14 21.49
CA GLY A 271 14.53 13.06 20.80
C GLY A 271 14.50 13.67 19.40
N GLN A 272 13.44 13.43 18.63
CA GLN A 272 13.24 14.08 17.32
C GLN A 272 13.11 15.60 17.43
N VAL A 273 12.34 16.10 18.40
CA VAL A 273 12.13 17.54 18.61
C VAL A 273 13.41 18.21 19.12
N ASP A 274 14.10 17.60 20.08
CA ASP A 274 15.33 18.11 20.67
C ASP A 274 16.44 18.21 19.64
N THR A 275 16.66 17.18 18.82
CA THR A 275 17.67 17.22 17.75
C THR A 275 17.37 18.31 16.72
N TYR A 276 16.09 18.55 16.41
CA TYR A 276 15.67 19.63 15.53
C TYR A 276 15.89 21.02 16.14
N ILE A 277 15.46 21.25 17.38
CA ILE A 277 15.57 22.54 18.07
C ILE A 277 17.02 22.89 18.37
N LEU A 278 17.78 21.93 18.93
CA LEU A 278 19.17 22.14 19.35
C LEU A 278 20.14 22.09 18.17
N ASN A 279 19.70 21.61 17.01
CA ASN A 279 20.53 21.35 15.85
C ASN A 279 21.77 20.50 16.18
N LYS A 280 21.56 19.41 16.92
CA LYS A 280 22.61 18.48 17.38
C LYS A 280 22.22 17.05 17.08
N VAL A 281 23.22 16.24 16.77
CA VAL A 281 23.08 14.78 16.64
C VAL A 281 23.19 14.17 18.04
N LEU A 282 22.29 13.26 18.38
CA LEU A 282 22.37 12.47 19.62
C LEU A 282 22.81 11.05 19.25
N VAL A 283 23.90 10.58 19.87
CA VAL A 283 24.49 9.27 19.59
C VAL A 283 24.88 8.57 20.89
N GLU A 284 24.33 7.39 21.10
CA GLU A 284 24.58 6.50 22.24
C GLU A 284 25.64 5.45 21.88
N LYS A 285 26.90 5.89 21.76
CA LYS A 285 28.00 5.04 21.26
C LYS A 285 28.15 3.71 21.99
N ASP A 286 28.06 3.71 23.33
CA ASP A 286 28.20 2.50 24.13
C ASP A 286 27.10 1.47 23.84
N LYS A 287 25.87 1.93 23.56
CA LYS A 287 24.75 1.06 23.20
C LYS A 287 24.90 0.48 21.79
N ILE A 288 25.35 1.31 20.83
CA ILE A 288 25.66 0.84 19.47
C ILE A 288 26.78 -0.20 19.51
N LYS A 289 27.84 0.06 20.29
CA LYS A 289 28.93 -0.88 20.50
C LYS A 289 28.45 -2.19 21.11
N ALA A 290 27.63 -2.13 22.16
CA ALA A 290 27.09 -3.32 22.80
C ALA A 290 26.27 -4.20 21.83
N GLU A 291 25.50 -3.58 20.92
CA GLU A 291 24.78 -4.32 19.87
C GLU A 291 25.75 -4.94 18.85
N PHE A 292 26.75 -4.19 18.38
CA PHE A 292 27.71 -4.69 17.39
C PHE A 292 28.63 -5.79 17.93
N ASP A 293 28.96 -5.75 19.23
CA ASP A 293 29.76 -6.80 19.89
C ASP A 293 29.00 -8.15 19.95
N THR A 294 27.68 -8.18 19.69
CA THR A 294 26.91 -9.43 19.55
C THR A 294 27.02 -10.05 18.15
N LEU A 295 27.50 -9.30 17.17
CA LEU A 295 27.57 -9.75 15.78
C LEU A 295 28.76 -10.69 15.57
N THR A 296 28.54 -11.72 14.76
CA THR A 296 29.57 -12.70 14.41
C THR A 296 29.92 -12.57 12.94
N PHE A 297 31.21 -12.45 12.62
CA PHE A 297 31.66 -12.45 11.23
C PHE A 297 31.68 -13.88 10.63
N PRO A 298 31.45 -14.03 9.32
CA PRO A 298 31.14 -12.99 8.33
C PRO A 298 29.77 -12.34 8.54
N LEU A 299 29.64 -11.05 8.21
CA LEU A 299 28.34 -10.37 8.16
C LEU A 299 27.75 -10.49 6.76
N TYR A 300 26.48 -10.84 6.67
CA TYR A 300 25.74 -10.95 5.41
C TYR A 300 24.66 -9.88 5.37
N PHE A 301 24.84 -8.81 4.62
CA PHE A 301 23.81 -7.80 4.41
C PHE A 301 22.84 -8.34 3.36
N LEU A 302 21.59 -8.60 3.72
CA LEU A 302 20.63 -9.35 2.92
C LEU A 302 19.33 -8.57 2.73
N ASP A 303 18.85 -8.51 1.49
CA ASP A 303 17.59 -7.86 1.13
C ASP A 303 16.80 -8.72 0.12
N TYR A 304 15.47 -8.70 0.22
CA TYR A 304 14.56 -9.48 -0.61
C TYR A 304 13.56 -8.58 -1.33
N GLU A 305 13.34 -8.88 -2.61
CA GLU A 305 12.25 -8.31 -3.40
C GLU A 305 11.19 -9.37 -3.69
N THR A 306 9.93 -9.03 -3.39
CA THR A 306 8.79 -9.94 -3.50
C THR A 306 7.56 -9.30 -4.13
N PHE A 307 6.72 -10.10 -4.78
CA PHE A 307 5.47 -9.65 -5.39
C PHE A 307 4.25 -10.22 -4.64
N PRO A 308 3.37 -9.38 -4.04
CA PRO A 308 2.17 -9.82 -3.35
C PRO A 308 1.01 -10.06 -4.33
N ALA A 309 0.99 -11.22 -4.99
CA ALA A 309 -0.04 -11.53 -5.97
C ALA A 309 -1.43 -11.71 -5.33
N ALA A 310 -2.40 -10.87 -5.69
CA ALA A 310 -3.78 -11.00 -5.20
C ALA A 310 -4.41 -12.33 -5.62
N ILE A 311 -4.21 -12.72 -6.88
CA ILE A 311 -4.59 -14.05 -7.40
C ILE A 311 -3.37 -14.98 -7.31
N PRO A 312 -3.45 -16.14 -6.63
CA PRO A 312 -2.30 -17.03 -6.48
C PRO A 312 -1.82 -17.60 -7.82
N ARG A 313 -0.56 -17.32 -8.16
CA ARG A 313 0.04 -17.66 -9.47
C ARG A 313 0.57 -19.09 -9.57
N PHE A 314 0.90 -19.69 -8.43
CA PHE A 314 1.53 -21.00 -8.37
C PHE A 314 0.83 -21.89 -7.34
N ASP A 315 1.04 -23.20 -7.44
CA ASP A 315 0.52 -24.15 -6.48
C ASP A 315 1.13 -23.93 -5.09
N GLY A 316 0.33 -24.11 -4.04
CA GLY A 316 0.75 -23.84 -2.66
C GLY A 316 0.69 -22.36 -2.26
N PHE A 317 0.32 -21.43 -3.16
CA PHE A 317 0.11 -20.03 -2.84
C PHE A 317 -1.35 -19.72 -2.52
N SER A 318 -1.54 -18.77 -1.60
CA SER A 318 -2.82 -18.15 -1.24
C SER A 318 -2.85 -16.69 -1.70
N PRO A 319 -4.03 -16.04 -1.74
CA PRO A 319 -4.13 -14.61 -2.05
C PRO A 319 -3.17 -13.75 -1.20
N TYR A 320 -2.43 -12.86 -1.87
CA TYR A 320 -1.39 -11.99 -1.30
C TYR A 320 -0.20 -12.70 -0.66
N ASN A 321 -0.03 -14.00 -0.88
CA ASN A 321 1.26 -14.63 -0.59
C ASN A 321 2.35 -13.98 -1.44
N GLN A 322 3.48 -13.76 -0.80
CA GLN A 322 4.60 -13.04 -1.39
C GLN A 322 5.43 -14.01 -2.23
N ILE A 323 5.61 -13.67 -3.49
CA ILE A 323 6.44 -14.43 -4.44
C ILE A 323 7.86 -13.85 -4.37
N PRO A 324 8.85 -14.56 -3.77
CA PRO A 324 10.21 -14.06 -3.67
C PRO A 324 10.92 -14.25 -5.01
N PHE A 325 11.17 -13.15 -5.73
CA PHE A 325 11.72 -13.22 -7.09
C PHE A 325 13.17 -12.76 -7.18
N GLN A 326 13.66 -11.98 -6.20
CA GLN A 326 15.01 -11.47 -6.20
C GLN A 326 15.56 -11.28 -4.79
N TYR A 327 16.87 -11.50 -4.65
CA TYR A 327 17.62 -11.07 -3.48
C TYR A 327 18.99 -10.55 -3.89
N SER A 328 19.56 -9.70 -3.06
CA SER A 328 20.98 -9.38 -3.09
C SER A 328 21.62 -9.69 -1.74
N VAL A 329 22.91 -9.97 -1.73
CA VAL A 329 23.68 -10.16 -0.51
C VAL A 329 25.11 -9.64 -0.64
N ASP A 330 25.50 -8.76 0.27
CA ASP A 330 26.89 -8.33 0.44
C ASP A 330 27.53 -9.05 1.63
N VAL A 331 28.64 -9.73 1.39
CA VAL A 331 29.33 -10.55 2.39
C VAL A 331 30.60 -9.88 2.87
N LEU A 332 30.63 -9.48 4.13
CA LEU A 332 31.78 -8.86 4.78
C LEU A 332 32.49 -9.89 5.67
N LYS A 333 33.69 -10.31 5.27
CA LYS A 333 34.47 -11.37 5.94
C LYS A 333 35.12 -10.92 7.26
N SER A 334 35.57 -9.67 7.31
CA SER A 334 36.13 -9.00 8.49
C SER A 334 35.86 -7.50 8.44
N PRO A 335 35.99 -6.75 9.55
CA PRO A 335 35.74 -5.30 9.58
C PRO A 335 36.53 -4.49 8.53
N GLU A 336 37.72 -4.95 8.16
CA GLU A 336 38.63 -4.30 7.21
C GLU A 336 38.49 -4.79 5.77
N SER A 337 37.77 -5.89 5.56
CA SER A 337 37.58 -6.48 4.24
C SER A 337 36.64 -5.63 3.37
N LYS A 338 36.68 -5.84 2.05
CA LYS A 338 35.65 -5.32 1.14
C LYS A 338 34.50 -6.33 1.05
N PRO A 339 33.23 -5.88 0.96
CA PRO A 339 32.12 -6.80 0.75
C PRO A 339 32.23 -7.50 -0.60
N GLU A 340 31.92 -8.79 -0.62
CA GLU A 340 31.74 -9.59 -1.83
C GLU A 340 30.24 -9.66 -2.14
N HIS A 341 29.86 -9.24 -3.35
CA HIS A 341 28.46 -9.15 -3.77
C HIS A 341 27.97 -10.43 -4.46
N TYR A 342 26.79 -10.91 -4.09
CA TYR A 342 26.07 -11.98 -4.78
C TYR A 342 24.59 -11.61 -4.91
N GLU A 343 23.94 -12.16 -5.92
CA GLU A 343 22.55 -11.85 -6.21
C GLU A 343 21.83 -13.02 -6.89
N PHE A 344 20.51 -12.92 -6.93
CA PHE A 344 19.61 -13.79 -7.67
C PHE A 344 18.42 -12.97 -8.16
N LEU A 345 18.04 -13.13 -9.42
CA LEU A 345 16.83 -12.53 -9.99
C LEU A 345 16.18 -13.55 -10.94
N HIS A 346 14.92 -13.87 -10.69
CA HIS A 346 14.13 -14.79 -11.52
C HIS A 346 13.17 -14.00 -12.41
N VAL A 347 13.25 -14.21 -13.73
CA VAL A 347 12.47 -13.43 -14.74
C VAL A 347 11.62 -14.33 -15.65
N ALA A 348 11.52 -15.62 -15.31
CA ALA A 348 10.62 -16.55 -15.97
C ALA A 348 9.24 -16.53 -15.29
N SER A 349 8.24 -17.07 -15.98
CA SER A 349 6.83 -17.05 -15.54
C SER A 349 6.45 -18.21 -14.59
N ASP A 350 7.41 -19.03 -14.19
CA ASP A 350 7.26 -20.14 -13.23
C ASP A 350 7.65 -19.72 -11.79
N ASP A 351 7.40 -20.61 -10.82
CA ASP A 351 7.61 -20.33 -9.39
C ASP A 351 9.10 -20.17 -9.04
N PRO A 352 9.56 -18.98 -8.60
CA PRO A 352 10.96 -18.75 -8.26
C PRO A 352 11.38 -19.42 -6.94
N SER A 353 10.44 -19.80 -6.07
CA SER A 353 10.70 -20.05 -4.65
C SER A 353 11.81 -21.09 -4.40
N LYS A 354 11.85 -22.16 -5.21
CA LYS A 354 12.87 -23.21 -5.07
C LYS A 354 14.25 -22.73 -5.51
N LEU A 355 14.35 -22.14 -6.70
CA LEU A 355 15.62 -21.63 -7.23
C LEU A 355 16.16 -20.49 -6.34
N PHE A 356 15.28 -19.64 -5.85
CA PHE A 356 15.59 -18.58 -4.89
C PHE A 356 16.25 -19.17 -3.63
N ALA A 357 15.62 -20.17 -3.00
CA ALA A 357 16.11 -20.78 -1.77
C ALA A 357 17.43 -21.53 -1.96
N GLU A 358 17.56 -22.31 -3.04
CA GLU A 358 18.78 -23.05 -3.37
C GLU A 358 19.95 -22.10 -3.68
N SER A 359 19.68 -21.03 -4.43
CA SER A 359 20.66 -19.98 -4.71
C SER A 359 21.12 -19.30 -3.42
N LEU A 360 20.17 -18.93 -2.56
CA LEU A 360 20.47 -18.28 -1.29
C LEU A 360 21.32 -19.18 -0.37
N GLN A 361 21.01 -20.48 -0.31
CA GLN A 361 21.79 -21.46 0.44
C GLN A 361 23.23 -21.60 -0.07
N LYS A 362 23.46 -21.43 -1.37
CA LYS A 362 24.80 -21.46 -1.96
C LYS A 362 25.66 -20.25 -1.55
N HIS A 363 25.06 -19.07 -1.41
CA HIS A 363 25.79 -17.83 -1.12
C HIS A 363 25.93 -17.55 0.38
N LEU A 364 25.05 -18.10 1.22
CA LEU A 364 25.12 -17.95 2.67
C LEU A 364 25.90 -19.10 3.33
N GLY A 365 26.86 -18.74 4.18
CA GLY A 365 27.55 -19.71 5.03
C GLY A 365 26.67 -20.19 6.20
N THR A 366 27.15 -21.21 6.91
CA THR A 366 26.47 -21.79 8.09
C THR A 366 26.71 -21.02 9.39
N THR A 367 27.62 -20.05 9.38
CA THR A 367 28.01 -19.22 10.54
C THR A 367 27.98 -17.74 10.15
N GLY A 368 28.04 -16.84 11.13
CA GLY A 368 27.99 -15.39 10.92
C GLY A 368 26.59 -14.79 11.05
N SER A 369 26.50 -13.48 11.20
CA SER A 369 25.24 -12.74 11.40
C SER A 369 24.63 -12.29 10.07
N ILE A 370 23.32 -12.44 9.92
CA ILE A 370 22.57 -11.94 8.76
C ILE A 370 22.01 -10.57 9.11
N ILE A 371 22.51 -9.52 8.47
CA ILE A 371 22.09 -8.14 8.68
C ILE A 371 21.01 -7.81 7.67
N VAL A 372 19.86 -7.39 8.16
CA VAL A 372 18.72 -6.96 7.33
C VAL A 372 18.23 -5.58 7.79
N TRP A 373 17.38 -4.96 6.99
CA TRP A 373 16.68 -3.75 7.38
C TRP A 373 15.19 -4.08 7.48
N HIS A 374 14.63 -4.09 8.70
CA HIS A 374 13.25 -4.48 8.96
C HIS A 374 12.99 -6.01 8.99
N LYS A 375 13.66 -6.73 9.89
CA LYS A 375 13.74 -8.21 9.92
C LYS A 375 12.43 -8.97 9.86
N GLY A 376 11.32 -8.34 10.28
CA GLY A 376 10.00 -8.96 10.25
C GLY A 376 9.60 -9.38 8.84
N PHE A 377 10.04 -8.64 7.82
CA PHE A 377 9.74 -8.95 6.43
C PHE A 377 10.51 -10.19 5.94
N GLU A 378 11.84 -10.20 6.03
CA GLU A 378 12.67 -11.31 5.55
C GLU A 378 12.41 -12.59 6.34
N CYS A 379 12.24 -12.48 7.66
CA CYS A 379 11.89 -13.65 8.48
C CYS A 379 10.52 -14.22 8.09
N GLY A 380 9.54 -13.36 7.79
CA GLY A 380 8.23 -13.79 7.30
C GLY A 380 8.32 -14.50 5.95
N ARG A 381 9.14 -14.00 5.01
CA ARG A 381 9.39 -14.68 3.73
C ARG A 381 10.06 -16.04 3.94
N ASN A 382 11.01 -16.13 4.87
CA ASN A 382 11.67 -17.40 5.20
C ASN A 382 10.70 -18.43 5.79
N ASP A 383 9.78 -18.00 6.66
CA ASP A 383 8.73 -18.87 7.20
C ASP A 383 7.80 -19.39 6.11
N GLU A 384 7.39 -18.50 5.20
CA GLU A 384 6.55 -18.85 4.05
C GLU A 384 7.23 -19.85 3.10
N ILE A 385 8.50 -19.63 2.78
CA ILE A 385 9.29 -20.57 1.95
C ILE A 385 9.45 -21.91 2.68
N ALA A 386 9.72 -21.90 3.98
CA ALA A 386 9.87 -23.12 4.78
C ALA A 386 8.60 -23.98 4.83
N ILE A 387 7.42 -23.34 4.82
CA ILE A 387 6.12 -24.01 4.74
C ILE A 387 5.90 -24.61 3.36
N ARG A 388 6.17 -23.85 2.29
CA ARG A 388 5.93 -24.30 0.90
C ARG A 388 6.96 -25.33 0.41
N ILE A 389 8.20 -25.24 0.88
CA ILE A 389 9.32 -26.09 0.48
C ILE A 389 9.93 -26.74 1.73
N PRO A 390 9.35 -27.84 2.22
CA PRO A 390 9.79 -28.49 3.46
C PRO A 390 11.27 -28.88 3.48
N GLU A 391 11.87 -29.19 2.32
CA GLU A 391 13.30 -29.52 2.21
C GLU A 391 14.21 -28.34 2.59
N MET A 392 13.74 -27.11 2.41
CA MET A 392 14.49 -25.88 2.73
C MET A 392 14.24 -25.39 4.17
N LYS A 393 13.30 -26.01 4.91
CA LYS A 393 12.90 -25.57 6.25
C LYS A 393 14.08 -25.43 7.22
N SER A 394 14.95 -26.44 7.27
CA SER A 394 16.12 -26.44 8.16
C SER A 394 17.06 -25.25 7.88
N PHE A 395 17.27 -24.95 6.59
CA PHE A 395 18.09 -23.82 6.17
C PHE A 395 17.43 -22.48 6.52
N MET A 396 16.14 -22.31 6.21
CA MET A 396 15.39 -21.08 6.50
C MET A 396 15.30 -20.78 8.00
N ASP A 397 15.08 -21.80 8.83
CA ASP A 397 15.08 -21.66 10.30
C ASP A 397 16.48 -21.26 10.83
N SER A 398 17.54 -21.84 10.27
CA SER A 398 18.93 -21.49 10.62
C SER A 398 19.30 -20.06 10.20
N LEU A 399 18.87 -19.64 9.00
CA LEU A 399 19.04 -18.27 8.53
C LEU A 399 18.35 -17.29 9.50
N LYS A 400 17.05 -17.52 9.77
CA LYS A 400 16.24 -16.70 10.68
C LYS A 400 16.85 -16.58 12.07
N GLY A 401 17.42 -17.66 12.61
CA GLY A 401 18.09 -17.68 13.91
C GLY A 401 19.32 -16.78 14.01
N ARG A 402 19.89 -16.34 12.88
CA ARG A 402 21.09 -15.49 12.80
C ARG A 402 20.78 -14.04 12.39
N VAL A 403 19.50 -13.70 12.19
CA VAL A 403 19.09 -12.38 11.70
C VAL A 403 19.24 -11.32 12.79
N TYR A 404 19.91 -10.22 12.44
CA TYR A 404 20.02 -8.98 13.17
C TYR A 404 19.42 -7.84 12.34
N ASP A 405 18.58 -7.03 12.97
CA ASP A 405 17.93 -5.90 12.31
C ASP A 405 18.74 -4.61 12.54
N LEU A 406 19.37 -4.09 11.49
CA LEU A 406 20.15 -2.85 11.60
C LEU A 406 19.25 -1.63 11.82
N GLU A 407 17.97 -1.69 11.44
CA GLU A 407 16.98 -0.65 11.69
C GLU A 407 16.80 -0.42 13.21
N ASP A 408 17.02 -1.46 14.04
CA ASP A 408 16.82 -1.38 15.49
C ASP A 408 17.71 -0.31 16.15
N ILE A 409 18.88 0.00 15.62
CA ILE A 409 19.73 1.11 16.11
C ILE A 409 18.96 2.44 16.10
N PHE A 410 18.21 2.69 15.03
CA PHE A 410 17.45 3.92 14.84
C PHE A 410 16.10 3.85 15.55
N ARG A 411 15.42 2.69 15.53
CA ARG A 411 14.14 2.49 16.25
C ARG A 411 14.30 2.63 17.76
N LYS A 412 15.42 2.15 18.32
CA LYS A 412 15.78 2.29 19.75
C LYS A 412 16.36 3.67 20.08
N GLN A 413 16.47 4.56 19.09
CA GLN A 413 16.96 5.93 19.25
C GLN A 413 18.43 6.02 19.73
N TYR A 414 19.26 5.05 19.35
CA TYR A 414 20.69 5.10 19.67
C TYR A 414 21.45 6.07 18.76
N HIS A 415 20.89 6.39 17.60
CA HIS A 415 21.36 7.47 16.74
C HIS A 415 20.15 8.29 16.27
N ILE A 416 20.12 9.57 16.64
CA ILE A 416 19.03 10.49 16.32
C ILE A 416 19.61 11.69 15.56
N HIS A 417 18.99 12.00 14.42
CA HIS A 417 19.36 13.12 13.57
C HIS A 417 18.12 13.88 13.14
N ARG A 418 18.18 15.22 13.08
CA ARG A 418 17.04 16.07 12.68
C ARG A 418 16.51 15.69 11.29
N ASP A 419 17.41 15.35 10.37
CA ASP A 419 17.09 15.04 8.97
C ASP A 419 16.52 13.62 8.79
N PHE A 420 16.53 12.79 9.84
CA PHE A 420 15.71 11.58 9.87
C PHE A 420 14.22 11.89 9.98
N ARG A 421 13.83 13.11 10.40
CA ARG A 421 12.42 13.55 10.52
C ARG A 421 11.51 12.49 11.15
N GLY A 422 11.99 11.82 12.21
CA GLY A 422 11.26 10.78 12.95
C GLY A 422 11.06 9.42 12.24
N GLY A 423 11.63 9.25 11.03
CA GLY A 423 11.55 8.02 10.25
C GLY A 423 12.81 7.18 10.34
N THR A 424 12.67 5.88 10.11
CA THR A 424 13.75 4.88 10.16
C THR A 424 13.90 4.11 8.85
N SER A 425 13.34 4.59 7.74
CA SER A 425 13.56 3.94 6.44
C SER A 425 15.01 4.11 5.99
N ILE A 426 15.59 3.07 5.39
CA ILE A 426 16.98 3.10 4.90
C ILE A 426 17.24 4.27 3.95
N LYS A 427 16.27 4.58 3.09
CA LYS A 427 16.29 5.69 2.12
C LYS A 427 16.37 7.07 2.76
N ARG A 428 15.97 7.16 4.03
CA ARG A 428 16.08 8.39 4.82
C ARG A 428 17.35 8.43 5.66
N ILE A 429 17.79 7.29 6.19
CA ILE A 429 18.98 7.20 7.02
C ILE A 429 20.26 7.31 6.18
N LEU A 430 20.34 6.56 5.07
CA LEU A 430 21.52 6.46 4.22
C LEU A 430 22.10 7.82 3.80
N PRO A 431 21.34 8.73 3.15
CA PRO A 431 21.90 10.00 2.65
C PRO A 431 22.34 10.95 3.76
N VAL A 432 21.87 10.73 5.00
CA VAL A 432 22.25 11.56 6.16
C VAL A 432 23.57 11.06 6.77
N LEU A 433 23.80 9.74 6.79
CA LEU A 433 25.04 9.17 7.32
C LEU A 433 26.16 9.05 6.27
N VAL A 434 25.78 8.90 4.99
CA VAL A 434 26.67 8.72 3.85
C VAL A 434 26.12 9.55 2.69
N SER A 435 26.48 10.83 2.64
CA SER A 435 25.91 11.82 1.71
C SER A 435 26.16 11.52 0.22
N GLU A 436 27.15 10.69 -0.09
CA GLU A 436 27.49 10.29 -1.44
C GLU A 436 26.54 9.22 -2.01
N LEU A 437 25.70 8.60 -1.18
CA LEU A 437 24.80 7.52 -1.59
C LEU A 437 23.33 7.97 -1.51
N SER A 438 22.59 7.75 -2.60
CA SER A 438 21.18 8.09 -2.67
C SER A 438 20.44 7.23 -3.71
N TYR A 439 19.13 7.09 -3.51
CA TYR A 439 18.22 6.40 -4.43
C TYR A 439 17.62 7.35 -5.48
N LYS A 440 17.91 8.67 -5.40
CA LYS A 440 17.25 9.70 -6.23
C LYS A 440 17.52 9.55 -7.72
N GLU A 441 18.66 8.99 -8.10
CA GLU A 441 19.08 8.84 -9.49
C GLU A 441 18.62 7.50 -10.11
N LEU A 442 18.02 6.61 -9.32
CA LEU A 442 17.51 5.33 -9.82
C LEU A 442 16.15 5.48 -10.49
N GLU A 443 15.91 4.65 -11.50
CA GLU A 443 14.60 4.47 -12.14
C GLU A 443 13.62 3.81 -11.16
N ILE A 444 14.05 2.72 -10.51
CA ILE A 444 13.30 2.05 -9.44
C ILE A 444 13.73 2.62 -8.10
N ARG A 445 12.76 3.16 -7.35
CA ARG A 445 13.02 3.90 -6.11
C ARG A 445 12.37 3.30 -4.88
N ASP A 446 11.49 2.30 -5.05
CA ASP A 446 10.75 1.64 -3.99
C ASP A 446 10.33 0.21 -4.37
N GLY A 447 10.07 -0.61 -3.35
CA GLY A 447 9.73 -2.02 -3.54
C GLY A 447 8.40 -2.24 -4.24
N GLY A 448 7.47 -1.27 -4.19
CA GLY A 448 6.24 -1.33 -5.00
C GLY A 448 6.57 -1.24 -6.48
N SER A 449 7.34 -0.21 -6.85
CA SER A 449 7.86 -0.05 -8.22
C SER A 449 8.67 -1.26 -8.69
N ALA A 450 9.48 -1.88 -7.82
CA ALA A 450 10.24 -3.09 -8.13
C ALA A 450 9.32 -4.29 -8.40
N ALA A 451 8.34 -4.53 -7.52
CA ALA A 451 7.36 -5.60 -7.65
C ALA A 451 6.52 -5.45 -8.92
N ASP A 452 6.07 -4.23 -9.25
CA ASP A 452 5.30 -3.94 -10.46
C ASP A 452 6.14 -4.11 -11.74
N THR A 453 7.40 -3.69 -11.70
CA THR A 453 8.34 -3.88 -12.81
C THR A 453 8.56 -5.37 -13.08
N TRP A 454 8.83 -6.15 -12.02
CA TRP A 454 8.95 -7.61 -12.13
C TRP A 454 7.68 -8.24 -12.71
N ASN A 455 6.51 -7.82 -12.21
CA ASN A 455 5.23 -8.31 -12.70
C ASN A 455 5.06 -8.10 -14.22
N LYS A 456 5.37 -6.89 -14.70
CA LYS A 456 5.33 -6.56 -16.13
C LYS A 456 6.30 -7.43 -16.96
N ILE A 457 7.48 -7.76 -16.43
CA ILE A 457 8.44 -8.67 -17.07
C ILE A 457 7.85 -10.07 -17.25
N VAL A 458 7.33 -10.67 -16.17
CA VAL A 458 6.86 -12.08 -16.21
C VAL A 458 5.51 -12.25 -16.89
N SER A 459 4.71 -11.18 -16.99
CA SER A 459 3.46 -11.15 -17.74
C SER A 459 3.64 -10.88 -19.25
N GLY A 460 4.86 -10.58 -19.71
CA GLY A 460 5.14 -10.35 -21.14
C GLY A 460 4.74 -8.97 -21.65
N ASN A 461 4.65 -7.97 -20.77
CA ASN A 461 4.27 -6.60 -21.12
C ASN A 461 5.47 -5.74 -21.62
N PHE A 462 6.64 -6.34 -21.81
CA PHE A 462 7.85 -5.68 -22.32
C PHE A 462 8.30 -6.27 -23.65
N ASN A 463 8.82 -5.41 -24.54
CA ASN A 463 9.68 -5.87 -25.64
C ASN A 463 11.07 -6.25 -25.08
N ASP A 464 11.90 -6.92 -25.90
CA ASP A 464 13.18 -7.47 -25.43
C ASP A 464 14.14 -6.40 -24.87
N THR A 465 14.23 -5.22 -25.51
CA THR A 465 15.12 -4.13 -25.06
C THR A 465 14.65 -3.51 -23.75
N ASP A 466 13.35 -3.27 -23.60
CA ASP A 466 12.80 -2.71 -22.37
C ASP A 466 12.89 -3.72 -21.21
N LYS A 467 12.78 -5.02 -21.51
CA LYS A 467 13.00 -6.09 -20.53
C LYS A 467 14.43 -6.10 -20.01
N GLU A 468 15.43 -6.02 -20.88
CA GLU A 468 16.85 -5.97 -20.45
C GLU A 468 17.13 -4.76 -19.56
N LYS A 469 16.60 -3.58 -19.92
CA LYS A 469 16.70 -2.38 -19.08
C LYS A 469 16.06 -2.61 -17.70
N ALA A 470 14.82 -3.10 -17.68
CA ALA A 470 14.07 -3.33 -16.44
C ALA A 470 14.77 -4.35 -15.51
N VAL A 471 15.37 -5.40 -16.08
CA VAL A 471 16.18 -6.38 -15.33
C VAL A 471 17.41 -5.73 -14.71
N ASN A 472 18.13 -4.90 -15.48
CA ASN A 472 19.29 -4.18 -14.97
C ASN A 472 18.90 -3.19 -13.85
N ASP A 473 17.79 -2.47 -14.02
CA ASP A 473 17.31 -1.51 -13.02
C ASP A 473 16.89 -2.21 -11.71
N LEU A 474 16.25 -3.39 -11.79
CA LEU A 474 15.95 -4.24 -10.63
C LEU A 474 17.22 -4.70 -9.91
N THR A 475 18.22 -5.17 -10.67
CA THR A 475 19.52 -5.58 -10.12
C THR A 475 20.22 -4.43 -9.38
N ILE A 476 20.31 -3.25 -9.99
CA ILE A 476 20.97 -2.09 -9.38
C ILE A 476 20.25 -1.66 -8.10
N TYR A 477 18.91 -1.61 -8.13
CA TYR A 477 18.12 -1.20 -6.97
C TYR A 477 18.30 -2.15 -5.78
N CYS A 478 18.11 -3.45 -5.98
CA CYS A 478 18.25 -4.45 -4.91
C CYS A 478 19.71 -4.52 -4.40
N GLY A 479 20.70 -4.40 -5.29
CA GLY A 479 22.11 -4.35 -4.89
C GLY A 479 22.46 -3.09 -4.07
N LEU A 480 21.82 -1.96 -4.34
CA LEU A 480 22.00 -0.75 -3.54
C LEU A 480 21.46 -0.91 -2.11
N ASP A 481 20.38 -1.65 -1.90
CA ASP A 481 19.80 -1.84 -0.56
C ASP A 481 20.76 -2.60 0.39
N THR A 482 21.44 -3.64 -0.09
CA THR A 482 22.45 -4.34 0.71
C THR A 482 23.73 -3.53 0.90
N TYR A 483 24.18 -2.83 -0.14
CA TYR A 483 25.33 -1.94 -0.02
C TYR A 483 25.05 -0.78 0.95
N ALA A 484 23.83 -0.25 0.96
CA ALA A 484 23.39 0.79 1.88
C ALA A 484 23.46 0.33 3.33
N MET A 485 23.02 -0.89 3.63
CA MET A 485 23.15 -1.46 4.97
C MET A 485 24.62 -1.59 5.40
N TYR A 486 25.48 -2.07 4.51
CA TYR A 486 26.92 -2.11 4.76
C TYR A 486 27.50 -0.71 5.01
N ALA A 487 27.14 0.27 4.18
CA ALA A 487 27.63 1.64 4.29
C ALA A 487 27.20 2.29 5.61
N ILE A 488 25.95 2.08 6.02
CA ILE A 488 25.42 2.54 7.32
C ILE A 488 26.15 1.84 8.47
N TRP A 489 26.27 0.51 8.44
CA TRP A 489 27.00 -0.24 9.45
C TRP A 489 28.44 0.28 9.59
N ARG A 490 29.13 0.51 8.47
CA ARG A 490 30.50 1.03 8.45
C ARG A 490 30.59 2.44 8.99
N ALA A 491 29.62 3.31 8.69
CA ALA A 491 29.56 4.66 9.24
C ALA A 491 29.39 4.63 10.76
N LEU A 492 28.48 3.80 11.27
CA LEU A 492 28.28 3.60 12.71
C LEU A 492 29.52 3.00 13.38
N HIS A 493 30.14 1.99 12.77
CA HIS A 493 31.34 1.34 13.29
C HIS A 493 32.53 2.32 13.40
N LYS A 494 32.65 3.30 12.50
CA LYS A 494 33.68 4.36 12.60
C LYS A 494 33.45 5.35 13.74
N LEU A 495 32.24 5.41 14.31
CA LEU A 495 31.93 6.28 15.44
C LEU A 495 32.33 5.68 16.78
N LEU A 496 32.49 4.35 16.83
CA LEU A 496 32.96 3.55 17.97
C LEU A 496 34.48 3.62 18.05
#